data_AF-A0A537TDF0-F1
#
_entry.id   AF-A0A537TDF0-F1
#
_cell.length_a   1.000
_cell.length_b   1.000
_cell.length_c   1.000
_cell.angle_alpha   90.00
_cell.angle_beta   90.00
_cell.angle_gamma   90.00
#
_symmetry.space_group_name_H-M   'P 1'
#
loop_
_entity.id
_entity.type
_entity.pdbx_description
1 polymer ?
#
loop_
_entity_poly.entity_id
_entity_poly.type
_entity_poly.pdbx_seq_one_letter_code
_entity_poly.pdbx_strand_id
1 'polypeptide(L)'
;MQAAGRRPDAIAAALGLRRDQVVARLKLMAAWERNRENFAKAMRKRAQARRARGQKAVAGMKKAMAKGMPRNRAIAKAYDAGATWREIGQHFGITAEAASAAGRRFRTRSSRRSMTTRKRRLRA
;
A
#
# COMPACT_ATOMS: atom_id res chain seq x y z
N MET A 1 -10.94 1.75 -27.18
CA MET A 1 -11.88 2.29 -28.19
C MET A 1 -11.31 1.97 -29.58
N GLN A 2 -11.69 0.85 -30.19
CA GLN A 2 -11.50 0.68 -31.63
C GLN A 2 -12.54 1.56 -32.31
N ALA A 3 -12.13 2.56 -33.09
CA ALA A 3 -13.05 3.19 -34.02
C ALA A 3 -13.63 2.06 -34.88
N ALA A 4 -14.93 1.83 -34.77
CA ALA A 4 -15.66 0.71 -35.36
C ALA A 4 -15.28 0.49 -36.83
N GLY A 5 -14.35 -0.43 -37.12
CA GLY A 5 -13.98 -0.88 -38.48
C GLY A 5 -13.55 0.19 -39.51
N ARG A 6 -13.51 1.49 -39.17
CA ARG A 6 -13.29 2.56 -40.14
C ARG A 6 -11.80 2.73 -40.43
N ARG A 7 -11.46 2.71 -41.72
CA ARG A 7 -10.10 2.94 -42.21
C ARG A 7 -9.66 4.38 -41.85
N PRO A 8 -8.37 4.62 -41.53
CA PRO A 8 -7.86 5.95 -41.18
C PRO A 8 -8.22 7.03 -42.20
N ASP A 9 -8.32 6.67 -43.48
CA ASP A 9 -8.72 7.55 -44.58
C ASP A 9 -10.15 8.08 -44.43
N ALA A 10 -11.10 7.21 -44.05
CA ALA A 10 -12.49 7.59 -43.84
C ALA A 10 -12.65 8.51 -42.62
N ILE A 11 -11.85 8.28 -41.57
CA ILE A 11 -11.82 9.14 -40.37
C ILE A 11 -11.21 10.50 -40.72
N ALA A 12 -10.13 10.52 -41.50
CA ALA A 12 -9.48 11.74 -41.96
C ALA A 12 -10.44 12.61 -42.80
N ALA A 13 -11.12 12.01 -43.77
CA ALA A 13 -12.09 12.69 -44.62
C ALA A 13 -13.27 13.26 -43.82
N ALA A 14 -13.82 12.49 -42.87
CA ALA A 14 -14.96 12.94 -42.05
C ALA A 14 -14.60 14.07 -41.07
N LEU A 15 -13.33 14.18 -40.65
CA LEU A 15 -12.86 15.16 -39.68
C LEU A 15 -12.07 16.32 -40.29
N GLY A 16 -11.88 16.34 -41.62
CA GLY A 16 -11.05 17.33 -42.31
C GLY A 16 -9.57 17.28 -41.89
N LEU A 17 -9.08 16.12 -41.47
CA LEU A 17 -7.70 15.93 -40.98
C LEU A 17 -6.83 15.24 -42.02
N ARG A 18 -5.51 15.32 -41.86
CA ARG A 18 -4.58 14.51 -42.66
C ARG A 18 -4.55 13.08 -42.11
N ARG A 19 -4.54 12.10 -43.00
CA ARG A 19 -4.45 10.66 -42.67
C ARG A 19 -3.33 10.36 -41.67
N ASP A 20 -2.15 10.96 -41.84
CA ASP A 20 -0.99 10.72 -40.97
C ASP A 20 -1.23 11.21 -39.53
N GLN A 21 -1.98 12.30 -39.34
CA GLN A 21 -2.37 12.79 -38.02
C GLN A 21 -3.31 11.80 -37.32
N VAL A 22 -4.26 11.24 -38.08
CA VAL A 22 -5.17 10.20 -37.58
C VAL A 22 -4.40 8.94 -37.19
N VAL A 23 -3.49 8.47 -38.04
CA VAL A 23 -2.64 7.30 -37.76
C VAL A 23 -1.77 7.52 -36.53
N ALA A 24 -1.11 8.68 -36.41
CA ALA A 24 -0.29 9.02 -35.25
C ALA A 24 -1.13 9.04 -33.96
N ARG A 25 -2.33 9.61 -34.00
CA ARG A 25 -3.23 9.64 -32.85
C ARG A 25 -3.70 8.25 -32.44
N LEU A 26 -4.07 7.41 -33.40
CA LEU A 26 -4.47 6.02 -33.12
C LEU A 26 -3.33 5.21 -32.49
N LYS A 27 -2.09 5.36 -33.01
CA LYS A 27 -0.90 4.73 -32.42
C LYS A 27 -0.66 5.19 -30.99
N LEU A 28 -0.80 6.49 -30.71
CA LEU A 28 -0.65 7.05 -29.36
C LEU A 28 -1.71 6.48 -28.40
N MET A 29 -2.97 6.39 -28.83
CA MET A 29 -4.05 5.82 -28.02
C MET A 29 -3.80 4.34 -27.73
N ALA A 30 -3.39 3.55 -28.72
CA ALA A 30 -3.04 2.14 -28.53
C ALA A 30 -1.82 1.97 -27.60
N ALA A 31 -0.83 2.85 -27.67
CA ALA A 31 0.29 2.87 -26.73
C ALA A 31 -0.17 3.20 -25.30
N TRP A 32 -1.06 4.17 -25.16
CA TRP A 32 -1.62 4.55 -23.85
C TRP A 32 -2.48 3.43 -23.24
N GLU A 33 -3.33 2.77 -24.02
CA GLU A 33 -4.13 1.62 -23.57
C GLU A 33 -3.22 0.49 -23.06
N ARG A 34 -2.19 0.11 -23.82
CA ARG A 34 -1.20 -0.89 -23.39
C ARG A 34 -0.46 -0.47 -22.12
N ASN A 35 -0.05 0.80 -22.01
CA ASN A 35 0.63 1.30 -20.83
C ASN A 35 -0.30 1.30 -19.60
N ARG A 36 -1.58 1.66 -19.78
CA ARG A 36 -2.60 1.61 -18.73
C ARG A 36 -2.79 0.20 -18.19
N GLU A 37 -2.85 -0.80 -19.06
CA GLU A 37 -2.94 -2.21 -18.65
C GLU A 37 -1.69 -2.67 -17.89
N ASN A 38 -0.50 -2.32 -18.39
CA ASN A 38 0.76 -2.66 -17.72
C ASN A 38 0.85 -2.00 -16.33
N PHE A 39 0.45 -0.74 -16.23
CA PHE A 39 0.36 -0.02 -14.97
C PHE A 39 -0.62 -0.70 -14.01
N ALA A 40 -1.81 -1.08 -14.48
CA ALA A 40 -2.80 -1.80 -13.68
C ALA A 40 -2.26 -3.15 -13.18
N LYS A 41 -1.59 -3.92 -14.04
CA LYS A 41 -0.91 -5.18 -13.66
C LYS A 41 0.16 -4.94 -12.58
N ALA A 42 0.99 -3.91 -12.75
CA ALA A 42 2.01 -3.54 -11.76
C ALA A 42 1.40 -3.14 -10.41
N MET A 43 0.30 -2.37 -10.43
CA MET A 43 -0.41 -1.98 -9.21
C MET A 43 -1.07 -3.16 -8.51
N ARG A 44 -1.65 -4.12 -9.27
CA ARG A 44 -2.16 -5.38 -8.70
C ARG A 44 -1.04 -6.19 -8.03
N LYS A 45 0.11 -6.34 -8.68
CA LYS A 45 1.28 -7.03 -8.11
C LYS A 45 1.77 -6.36 -6.83
N ARG A 46 1.86 -5.02 -6.82
CA ARG A 46 2.21 -4.24 -5.61
C ARG A 46 1.20 -4.44 -4.48
N ALA A 47 -0.10 -4.45 -4.79
CA ALA A 47 -1.15 -4.68 -3.81
C ALA A 47 -1.06 -6.10 -3.21
N GLN A 48 -0.83 -7.13 -4.03
CA GLN A 48 -0.62 -8.50 -3.57
C GLN A 48 0.60 -8.62 -2.66
N ALA A 49 1.73 -8.04 -3.06
CA ALA A 49 2.95 -8.02 -2.25
C ALA A 49 2.73 -7.34 -0.89
N ARG A 50 1.97 -6.23 -0.86
CA ARG A 50 1.61 -5.54 0.37
C ARG A 50 0.75 -6.42 1.28
N ARG A 51 -0.29 -7.08 0.73
CA ARG A 51 -1.16 -8.00 1.49
C ARG A 51 -0.35 -9.16 2.07
N ALA A 52 0.55 -9.77 1.30
CA ALA A 52 1.39 -10.87 1.77
C ALA A 52 2.32 -10.42 2.93
N ARG A 53 2.90 -9.22 2.84
CA ARG A 53 3.69 -8.63 3.93
C ARG A 53 2.84 -8.39 5.19
N GLY A 54 1.65 -7.80 5.03
CA GLY A 54 0.72 -7.56 6.13
C GLY A 54 0.29 -8.86 6.84
N GLN A 55 -0.07 -9.89 6.07
CA GLN A 55 -0.40 -11.21 6.61
C GLN A 55 0.78 -11.83 7.39
N LYS A 56 1.99 -11.77 6.83
CA LYS A 56 3.20 -12.27 7.50
C LYS A 56 3.49 -11.51 8.81
N ALA A 57 3.31 -10.20 8.80
CA ALA A 57 3.48 -9.36 9.99
C ALA A 57 2.44 -9.68 11.08
N VAL A 58 1.17 -9.87 10.72
CA VAL A 58 0.11 -10.28 11.65
C VAL A 58 0.38 -11.68 12.20
N ALA A 59 0.83 -12.63 11.38
CA ALA A 59 1.24 -13.96 11.86
C ALA A 59 2.44 -13.89 12.83
N GLY A 60 3.44 -13.06 12.54
CA GLY A 60 4.57 -12.81 13.43
C GLY A 60 4.16 -12.19 14.76
N MET A 61 3.18 -11.27 14.73
CA MET A 61 2.59 -10.68 15.93
C MET A 61 1.92 -11.73 16.83
N LYS A 62 1.10 -12.63 16.25
CA LYS A 62 0.47 -13.73 17.00
C LYS A 62 1.52 -14.59 17.69
N LYS A 63 2.54 -15.01 16.94
CA LYS A 63 3.65 -15.82 17.48
C LYS A 63 4.38 -15.10 18.61
N ALA A 64 4.61 -13.79 18.46
CA ALA A 64 5.24 -13.00 19.51
C ALA A 64 4.37 -12.94 20.79
N MET A 65 3.06 -12.76 20.65
CA MET A 65 2.14 -12.78 21.79
C MET A 65 2.07 -14.15 22.46
N ALA A 66 2.04 -15.23 21.69
CA ALA A 66 2.08 -16.60 22.22
C ALA A 66 3.37 -16.87 23.02
N LYS A 67 4.47 -16.21 22.67
CA LYS A 67 5.75 -16.23 23.41
C LYS A 67 5.80 -15.24 24.60
N GLY A 68 4.67 -14.67 25.01
CA GLY A 68 4.57 -13.75 26.16
C GLY A 68 4.90 -12.29 25.84
N MET A 69 5.02 -11.89 24.57
CA MET A 69 5.20 -10.46 24.25
C MET A 69 3.93 -9.67 24.61
N PRO A 70 4.05 -8.53 25.34
CA PRO A 70 2.90 -7.69 25.64
C PRO A 70 2.17 -7.22 24.38
N ARG A 71 0.84 -7.28 24.39
CA ARG A 71 -0.03 -6.99 23.25
C ARG A 71 0.33 -5.69 22.52
N ASN A 72 0.46 -4.58 23.24
CA ASN A 72 0.75 -3.27 22.61
C ASN A 72 2.13 -3.23 21.92
N ARG A 73 3.11 -3.98 22.45
CA ARG A 73 4.44 -4.14 21.83
C ARG A 73 4.35 -4.99 20.57
N ALA A 74 3.59 -6.08 20.61
CA ALA A 74 3.38 -6.94 19.45
C ALA A 74 2.65 -6.18 18.33
N ILE A 75 1.63 -5.40 18.67
CA ILE A 75 0.90 -4.52 17.73
C ILE A 75 1.83 -3.49 17.08
N ALA A 76 2.67 -2.81 17.87
CA ALA A 76 3.65 -1.87 17.33
C ALA A 76 4.65 -2.57 16.38
N LYS A 77 5.18 -3.73 16.79
CA LYS A 77 6.11 -4.52 15.97
C LYS A 77 5.48 -5.03 14.67
N ALA A 78 4.20 -5.39 14.69
CA ALA A 78 3.46 -5.80 13.51
C ALA A 78 3.34 -4.67 12.49
N TYR A 79 3.03 -3.46 12.97
CA TYR A 79 2.96 -2.28 12.12
C TYR A 79 4.31 -1.95 11.48
N ASP A 80 5.38 -1.98 12.28
CA ASP A 80 6.74 -1.73 11.79
C ASP A 80 7.19 -2.81 10.77
N ALA A 81 6.67 -4.04 10.91
CA ALA A 81 6.89 -5.14 9.97
C ALA A 81 6.02 -5.06 8.68
N GLY A 82 5.15 -4.06 8.56
CA GLY A 82 4.38 -3.76 7.35
C GLY A 82 2.91 -4.16 7.37
N ALA A 83 2.35 -4.53 8.53
CA ALA A 83 0.90 -4.64 8.68
C ALA A 83 0.25 -3.26 8.82
N THR A 84 -0.91 -3.09 8.22
CA THR A 84 -1.73 -1.89 8.43
C THR A 84 -2.53 -1.99 9.72
N TRP A 85 -2.90 -0.84 10.30
CA TRP A 85 -3.78 -0.80 11.48
C TRP A 85 -5.12 -1.49 11.25
N ARG A 86 -5.64 -1.43 10.01
CA ARG A 86 -6.87 -2.12 9.62
C ARG A 86 -6.71 -3.64 9.66
N GLU A 87 -5.62 -4.18 9.11
CA GLU A 87 -5.34 -5.62 9.15
C GLU A 87 -5.13 -6.12 10.60
N ILE A 88 -4.42 -5.34 11.42
CA ILE A 88 -4.26 -5.64 12.84
C ILE A 88 -5.61 -5.59 13.57
N GLY A 89 -6.41 -4.57 13.31
CA GLY A 89 -7.73 -4.41 13.92
C GLY A 89 -8.70 -5.54 13.56
N GLN A 90 -8.81 -5.86 12.26
CA GLN A 90 -9.58 -7.00 11.76
C GLN A 90 -9.20 -8.29 12.46
N HIS A 91 -7.91 -8.51 12.68
CA HIS A 91 -7.43 -9.70 13.38
C HIS A 91 -7.96 -9.79 14.83
N PHE A 92 -8.01 -8.68 15.55
CA PHE A 92 -8.42 -8.64 16.96
C PHE A 92 -9.90 -8.31 17.17
N GLY A 93 -10.69 -8.15 16.11
CA GLY A 93 -12.08 -7.69 16.21
C GLY A 93 -12.19 -6.27 16.76
N ILE A 94 -11.20 -5.41 16.51
CA ILE A 94 -11.19 -4.00 16.94
C ILE A 94 -11.06 -3.05 15.76
N THR A 95 -11.40 -1.78 15.96
CA THR A 95 -11.22 -0.75 14.95
C THR A 95 -9.73 -0.47 14.68
N ALA A 96 -9.43 0.04 13.49
CA ALA A 96 -8.07 0.46 13.13
C ALA A 96 -7.54 1.55 14.08
N GLU A 97 -8.41 2.43 14.54
CA GLU A 97 -8.09 3.48 15.51
C GLU A 97 -7.68 2.91 16.87
N ALA A 98 -8.41 1.91 17.37
CA ALA A 98 -8.07 1.23 18.61
C ALA A 98 -6.71 0.49 18.49
N ALA A 99 -6.45 -0.16 17.36
CA ALA A 99 -5.15 -0.80 17.09
C ALA A 99 -4.01 0.25 17.04
N SER A 100 -4.24 1.37 16.38
CA SER A 100 -3.30 2.49 16.31
C SER A 100 -3.02 3.11 17.69
N ALA A 101 -4.06 3.31 18.50
CA ALA A 101 -3.93 3.82 19.86
C ALA A 101 -3.12 2.87 20.74
N ALA A 102 -3.38 1.55 20.67
CA ALA A 102 -2.63 0.53 21.38
C ALA A 102 -1.14 0.55 21.01
N GLY A 103 -0.81 0.58 19.71
CA GLY A 103 0.57 0.64 19.22
C GLY A 103 1.28 1.94 19.64
N ARG A 104 0.60 3.09 19.55
CA ARG A 104 1.16 4.40 19.95
C ARG A 104 1.40 4.48 21.45
N ARG A 105 0.49 3.99 22.29
CA ARG A 105 0.66 3.92 23.75
C ARG A 105 1.94 3.19 24.14
N PHE A 106 2.31 2.12 23.42
CA PHE A 106 3.58 1.44 23.65
C PHE A 106 4.79 2.32 23.30
N ARG A 107 4.79 2.97 22.13
CA ARG A 107 5.90 3.86 21.71
C ARG A 107 6.11 4.99 22.70
N THR A 108 5.05 5.67 23.14
CA THR A 108 5.13 6.76 24.11
C THR A 108 5.63 6.28 25.48
N ARG A 109 5.20 5.10 25.94
CA ARG A 109 5.69 4.53 27.21
C ARG A 109 7.16 4.12 27.11
N SER A 110 7.59 3.60 25.95
CA SER A 110 8.97 3.24 25.68
C SER A 110 9.90 4.46 25.62
N SER A 111 9.46 5.54 24.97
CA SER A 111 10.25 6.78 24.88
C SER A 111 10.41 7.48 26.24
N ARG A 112 9.33 7.53 27.05
CA ARG A 112 9.39 8.05 28.43
C ARG A 112 10.37 7.27 29.29
N ARG A 113 10.34 5.93 29.24
CA ARG A 113 11.26 5.07 30.01
C ARG A 113 12.73 5.27 29.61
N SER A 114 12.99 5.49 28.32
CA SER A 114 14.34 5.80 27.80
C SER A 114 14.87 7.13 28.36
N MET A 115 14.06 8.20 28.34
CA MET A 115 14.45 9.50 28.87
C MET A 115 14.79 9.47 30.37
N THR A 116 13.98 8.79 31.19
CA THR A 116 14.25 8.63 32.63
C THR A 116 15.58 7.93 32.88
N THR A 117 15.88 6.89 32.10
CA THR A 117 17.14 6.12 32.21
C THR A 117 18.35 6.97 31.83
N ARG A 118 18.23 7.78 30.75
CA ARG A 118 19.28 8.71 30.30
C ARG A 118 19.56 9.80 31.33
N LYS A 119 18.52 10.41 31.92
CA LYS A 119 18.65 11.43 32.96
C LYS A 119 19.34 10.88 34.23
N ARG A 120 19.12 9.61 34.55
CA ARG A 120 19.75 8.95 35.71
C ARG A 120 21.24 8.69 35.50
N ARG A 121 21.66 8.34 34.27
CA ARG A 121 23.08 8.17 33.91
C ARG A 121 23.87 9.47 33.85
N LEU A 122 23.22 10.61 33.58
CA LEU A 122 23.87 11.92 33.53
C LEU A 122 23.99 12.59 34.92
N ARG A 123 23.47 11.95 35.96
CA ARG A 123 23.47 12.44 37.35
C ARG A 123 24.30 11.56 38.30
N ALA A 124 24.92 10.50 37.77
CA ALA A 124 25.85 9.62 38.45
C ALA A 124 27.23 9.84 37.84
#